data_AF-A0A1E5W7S8-F1
#
_entry.id   AF-A0A1E5W7S8-F1
#
_cell.length_a   1.000
_cell.length_b   1.000
_cell.length_c   1.000
_cell.angle_alpha   90.00
_cell.angle_beta   90.00
_cell.angle_gamma   90.00
#
_symmetry.space_group_name_H-M   'P 1'
#
loop_
_entity.id
_entity.type
_entity.pdbx_description
1 polymer ?
#
loop_
_entity_poly.entity_id
_entity_poly.type
_entity_poly.pdbx_seq_one_letter_code
_entity_poly.pdbx_strand_id
1 'polypeptide(L)'
;MGSTADNKRSADAAAAARVRCDGVRFTVTDGNEVAQVARGGAVRVLGSDSFFDEATGTRQHFVDVQGKAEAMLFLVSVREDQRRIVSIRRFS
;
A
#
# COMPACT_ATOMS: atom_id res chain seq x y z
N MET A 1 -9.40 -35.70 21.64
CA MET A 1 -8.12 -35.32 21.00
C MET A 1 -8.42 -34.10 20.14
N GLY A 2 -7.88 -32.96 20.53
CA GLY A 2 -8.33 -31.63 20.09
C GLY A 2 -7.92 -31.30 18.66
N SER A 3 -8.88 -30.72 17.94
CA SER A 3 -8.73 -30.15 16.60
C SER A 3 -7.94 -28.83 16.69
N THR A 4 -6.82 -28.72 15.98
CA THR A 4 -6.09 -27.46 15.80
C THR A 4 -5.40 -27.45 14.43
N ALA A 5 -6.18 -27.23 13.37
CA ALA A 5 -5.61 -26.95 12.05
C ALA A 5 -6.30 -25.81 11.29
N ASP A 6 -7.18 -25.03 11.93
CA ASP A 6 -7.94 -23.97 11.25
C ASP A 6 -7.33 -22.57 11.36
N ASN A 7 -6.20 -22.39 12.04
CA ASN A 7 -5.70 -21.03 12.34
C ASN A 7 -4.73 -20.44 11.30
N LYS A 8 -4.43 -21.14 10.20
CA LYS A 8 -3.47 -20.64 9.18
C LYS A 8 -4.15 -19.88 8.03
N ARG A 9 -5.47 -19.99 7.87
CA ARG A 9 -6.18 -19.42 6.72
C ARG A 9 -6.70 -17.99 6.94
N SER A 10 -6.78 -17.54 8.20
CA SER A 10 -7.32 -16.21 8.52
C SER A 10 -6.29 -15.09 8.52
N ALA A 11 -4.99 -15.39 8.57
CA ALA A 11 -3.94 -14.38 8.54
C ALA A 11 -3.58 -13.89 7.11
N ASP A 12 -3.90 -14.70 6.09
CA ASP A 12 -3.64 -14.37 4.67
C ASP A 12 -4.75 -13.49 4.06
N ALA A 13 -5.97 -13.53 4.58
CA ALA A 13 -7.07 -12.68 4.09
C ALA A 13 -6.88 -11.19 4.46
N ALA A 14 -6.14 -10.90 5.54
CA ALA A 14 -5.76 -9.54 5.95
C ALA A 14 -4.43 -9.07 5.32
N ALA A 15 -3.85 -9.87 4.41
CA ALA A 15 -2.66 -9.53 3.64
C ALA A 15 -3.01 -8.85 2.31
N ALA A 16 -4.12 -8.12 2.23
CA ALA A 16 -4.43 -7.27 1.10
C ALA A 16 -3.29 -6.25 0.88
N ALA A 17 -2.46 -6.54 -0.13
CA ALA A 17 -1.55 -5.64 -0.83
C ALA A 17 -0.45 -4.94 -0.02
N ARG A 18 0.26 -5.67 0.85
CA ARG A 18 1.50 -5.16 1.47
C ARG A 18 2.69 -5.24 0.51
N VAL A 19 2.83 -4.25 -0.38
CA VAL A 19 3.93 -4.20 -1.36
C VAL A 19 5.13 -3.43 -0.78
N ARG A 20 6.36 -3.94 -1.00
CA ARG A 20 7.60 -3.31 -0.55
C ARG A 20 8.36 -2.71 -1.72
N CYS A 21 8.88 -1.49 -1.55
CA CYS A 21 9.81 -0.84 -2.47
C CYS A 21 10.84 -0.06 -1.64
N ASP A 22 12.14 -0.29 -1.84
CA ASP A 22 13.23 0.39 -1.11
C ASP A 22 13.11 0.39 0.43
N GLY A 23 12.59 -0.72 1.00
CA GLY A 23 12.37 -0.85 2.44
C GLY A 23 11.14 -0.11 2.98
N VAL A 24 10.41 0.59 2.11
CA VAL A 24 9.09 1.17 2.37
C VAL A 24 8.02 0.12 2.12
N ARG A 25 7.00 0.06 2.98
CA ARG A 25 5.82 -0.78 2.77
C ARG A 25 4.59 0.09 2.52
N PHE A 26 3.84 -0.24 1.48
CA PHE A 26 2.58 0.42 1.15
C PHE A 26 1.40 -0.50 1.43
N THR A 27 0.28 0.08 1.84
CA THR A 27 -0.99 -0.60 2.12
C THR A 27 -2.16 0.28 1.72
N VAL A 28 -3.20 -0.31 1.12
CA VAL A 28 -4.46 0.38 0.83
C VAL A 28 -5.30 0.42 2.11
N THR A 29 -5.86 1.57 2.45
CA THR A 29 -6.81 1.75 3.55
C THR A 29 -8.24 1.52 3.08
N ASP A 30 -9.19 1.45 4.02
CA ASP A 30 -10.61 1.23 3.68
C ASP A 30 -11.21 2.34 2.79
N GLY A 31 -10.61 3.53 2.79
CA GLY A 31 -10.99 4.68 1.95
C GLY A 31 -10.36 4.69 0.56
N ASN A 32 -9.71 3.60 0.12
CA ASN A 32 -8.84 3.56 -1.08
C ASN A 32 -7.66 4.54 -1.03
N GLU A 33 -7.31 5.04 0.15
CA GLU A 33 -6.10 5.83 0.34
C GLU A 33 -4.89 4.92 0.54
N VAL A 34 -3.70 5.46 0.36
CA VAL A 34 -2.46 4.71 0.56
C VAL A 34 -1.81 5.13 1.87
N ALA A 35 -1.61 4.15 2.76
CA ALA A 35 -0.80 4.30 3.95
C ALA A 35 0.60 3.71 3.72
N GLN A 36 1.60 4.40 4.25
CA GLN A 36 2.98 3.94 4.29
C GLN A 36 3.32 3.40 5.68
N VAL A 37 4.13 2.33 5.73
CA VAL A 37 4.76 1.82 6.94
C VAL A 37 6.27 1.86 6.77
N ALA A 38 6.94 2.65 7.63
CA ALA A 38 8.40 2.76 7.65
C ALA A 38 9.06 1.62 8.44
N ARG A 39 10.39 1.51 8.33
CA ARG A 39 11.23 0.55 9.07
C ARG A 39 11.24 0.92 10.57
N GLY A 40 10.16 0.55 11.26
CA GLY A 40 9.83 0.97 12.62
C GLY A 40 8.35 0.78 12.99
N GLY A 41 7.51 0.37 12.02
CA GLY A 41 6.12 -0.03 12.27
C GLY A 41 5.13 1.13 12.37
N ALA A 42 5.60 2.38 12.38
CA ALA A 42 4.72 3.54 12.31
C ALA A 42 4.03 3.59 10.94
N VAL A 43 2.71 3.52 10.97
CA VAL A 43 1.83 3.75 9.82
C VAL A 43 1.60 5.25 9.71
N ARG A 44 1.88 5.84 8.55
CA ARG A 44 1.44 7.20 8.21
C ARG A 44 0.49 7.10 7.02
N VAL A 45 -0.73 7.62 7.20
CA VAL A 45 -1.62 7.90 6.07
C VAL A 45 -1.03 9.12 5.37
N LEU A 46 -0.70 8.97 4.11
CA LEU A 46 -0.07 10.03 3.34
C LEU A 46 -1.18 10.81 2.70
N GLY A 47 -1.23 12.12 2.94
CA GLY A 47 -2.05 13.00 2.12
C GLY A 47 -1.54 12.87 0.69
N SER A 48 -2.33 12.21 -0.15
CA SER A 48 -1.97 11.98 -1.55
C SER A 48 -2.79 12.90 -2.43
N ASP A 49 -2.12 13.66 -3.29
CA ASP A 49 -2.77 14.05 -4.53
C ASP A 49 -3.07 12.77 -5.31
N SER A 50 -4.34 12.57 -5.62
CA SER A 50 -4.81 11.39 -6.32
C SER A 50 -5.67 11.76 -7.50
N PHE A 51 -5.53 11.00 -8.58
CA PHE A 51 -6.40 11.09 -9.75
C PHE A 51 -6.87 9.70 -10.16
N PHE A 52 -8.07 9.64 -10.72
CA PHE A 52 -8.62 8.40 -11.25
C PHE A 52 -8.29 8.31 -12.74
N ASP A 53 -7.68 7.20 -13.14
CA ASP A 53 -7.46 6.82 -14.53
C ASP A 53 -8.56 5.86 -14.96
N GLU A 54 -9.55 6.40 -15.67
CA GLU A 54 -10.71 5.66 -16.19
C GLU A 54 -10.30 4.56 -17.19
N ALA A 55 -9.22 4.76 -17.94
CA ALA A 55 -8.78 3.81 -18.96
C ALA A 55 -8.27 2.51 -18.34
N THR A 56 -7.64 2.61 -17.17
CA THR A 56 -7.10 1.45 -16.43
C THR A 56 -7.97 1.02 -15.26
N GLY A 57 -8.96 1.85 -14.86
CA GLY A 57 -9.79 1.64 -13.67
C GLY A 57 -8.96 1.71 -12.38
N THR A 58 -7.95 2.57 -12.35
CA THR A 58 -7.05 2.69 -11.20
C THR A 58 -7.01 4.12 -10.67
N ARG A 59 -6.96 4.25 -9.35
CA ARG A 59 -6.61 5.50 -8.69
C ARG A 59 -5.11 5.57 -8.48
N GLN A 60 -4.52 6.66 -8.92
CA GLN A 60 -3.10 6.92 -8.89
C GLN A 60 -2.81 7.86 -7.72
N HIS A 61 -1.92 7.46 -6.81
CA HIS A 61 -1.55 8.23 -5.62
C HIS A 61 -0.09 8.64 -5.70
N PHE A 62 0.18 9.94 -5.63
CA PHE A 62 1.53 10.45 -5.41
C PHE A 62 1.83 10.47 -3.91
N VAL A 63 2.96 9.90 -3.55
CA VAL A 63 3.38 9.66 -2.17
C VAL A 63 4.79 10.18 -1.97
N ASP A 64 4.91 11.26 -1.21
CA ASP A 64 6.21 11.78 -0.75
C ASP A 64 6.62 11.03 0.53
N VAL A 65 7.80 10.45 0.49
CA VAL A 65 8.42 9.71 1.59
C VAL A 65 9.69 10.43 2.00
N GLN A 66 9.64 11.13 3.12
CA GLN A 66 10.85 11.71 3.71
C GLN A 66 11.62 10.63 4.49
N GLY A 67 12.66 10.09 3.86
CA GLY A 67 13.68 9.29 4.53
C GLY A 67 14.66 10.17 5.33
N LYS A 68 15.52 9.54 6.14
CA LYS A 68 16.51 10.26 6.95
C LYS A 68 17.57 10.99 6.10
N ALA A 69 17.84 10.50 4.91
CA ALA A 69 18.89 11.02 4.01
C ALA A 69 18.33 11.57 2.70
N GLU A 70 17.17 11.06 2.25
CA GLU A 70 16.58 11.39 0.95
C GLU A 70 15.07 11.48 1.07
N ALA A 71 14.46 12.45 0.38
CA ALA A 71 13.04 12.43 0.07
C ALA A 71 12.83 11.58 -1.18
N MET A 72 11.88 10.66 -1.13
CA MET A 72 11.56 9.73 -2.21
C MET A 72 10.13 9.94 -2.65
N LEU A 73 9.91 10.07 -3.96
CA LEU A 73 8.57 10.20 -4.52
C LEU A 73 8.12 8.87 -5.16
N PHE A 74 6.95 8.39 -4.76
CA PHE A 74 6.33 7.18 -5.30
C PHE A 74 4.99 7.50 -5.97
N LEU A 75 4.71 6.80 -7.05
CA LEU A 75 3.38 6.68 -7.63
C LEU A 75 2.85 5.28 -7.35
N VAL A 76 1.74 5.22 -6.65
CA VAL A 76 1.07 3.99 -6.25
C VAL A 76 -0.26 3.91 -6.98
N SER A 77 -0.42 2.88 -7.80
CA SER A 77 -1.66 2.65 -8.54
C SER A 77 -2.50 1.62 -7.78
N VAL A 78 -3.73 1.99 -7.44
CA VAL A 78 -4.68 1.17 -6.71
C VAL A 78 -5.87 0.88 -7.62
N ARG A 79 -6.22 -0.39 -7.79
CA ARG A 79 -7.48 -0.78 -8.44
C ARG A 79 -8.61 -0.62 -7.42
N GLU A 80 -9.55 0.27 -7.68
CA GLU A 80 -10.58 0.64 -6.68
C GLU A 80 -11.58 -0.49 -6.41
N ASP A 81 -11.91 -1.28 -7.43
CA ASP A 81 -12.86 -2.39 -7.32
C ASP A 81 -12.32 -3.56 -6.47
N GLN A 82 -11.00 -3.77 -6.51
CA GLN A 82 -10.31 -4.80 -5.75
C GLN A 82 -9.63 -4.28 -4.48
N ARG A 83 -9.62 -2.96 -4.28
CA ARG A 83 -8.86 -2.26 -3.21
C ARG A 83 -7.41 -2.76 -3.11
N ARG A 84 -6.76 -2.89 -4.27
CA ARG A 84 -5.46 -3.57 -4.39
C ARG A 84 -4.44 -2.71 -5.10
N ILE A 85 -3.24 -2.61 -4.54
CA ILE A 85 -2.09 -2.02 -5.24
C ILE A 85 -1.73 -2.91 -6.43
N VAL A 86 -1.72 -2.33 -7.63
CA VAL A 86 -1.37 -3.02 -8.88
C VAL A 86 -0.02 -2.60 -9.43
N SER A 87 0.46 -1.40 -9.08
CA SER A 87 1.82 -0.96 -9.41
C SER A 87 2.36 0.06 -8.43
N ILE A 88 3.68 0.05 -8.27
CA ILE A 88 4.44 1.05 -7.53
C ILE A 88 5.62 1.47 -8.41
N ARG A 89 5.81 2.78 -8.58
CA ARG A 89 6.94 3.35 -9.30
C ARG A 89 7.61 4.42 -8.45
N ARG A 90 8.93 4.34 -8.28
CA ARG A 90 9.75 5.40 -7.69
C ARG A 90 10.17 6.39 -8.78
N PHE A 91 10.13 7.68 -8.50
CA PHE A 91 10.52 8.74 -9.44
C PHE A 91 11.90 9.34 -9.17
N SER A 92 12.34 9.36 -7.91
CA SER A 92 13.69 9.76 -7.47
C SER A 92 13.83 9.46 -6.00
#